data_AF-A0A1B3LZZ3-F1
#
_entry.id   AF-A0A1B3LZZ3-F1
#
_cell.length_a   1.000
_cell.length_b   1.000
_cell.length_c   1.000
_cell.angle_alpha   90.00
_cell.angle_beta   90.00
_cell.angle_gamma   90.00
#
_symmetry.space_group_name_H-M   'P 1'
#
loop_
_entity.id
_entity.type
_entity.pdbx_description
1 polymer ?
#
loop_
_entity_poly.entity_id
_entity_poly.type
_entity_poly.pdbx_seq_one_letter_code
_entity_poly.pdbx_strand_id
1 'polypeptide(L)'
;MGLYDAILIKENHIAACGGLTAAYAAAKRLSDKVSFIQVEVETLTQLQEAIDAGVNMVLLDNMSLEQTKEAVTLAAGRCSLEVSGGVSLDTIRQCAETGVDRISVGALIKDITAIDFSMRFSERPVEALRAK
;
A
#
# COMPACT_ATOMS: atom_id res chain seq x y z
N MET A 1 3.85 -14.40 4.43
CA MET A 1 2.87 -13.71 3.58
C MET A 1 3.26 -13.88 2.12
N GLY A 2 2.29 -14.03 1.23
CA GLY A 2 2.47 -14.19 -0.21
C GLY A 2 1.15 -14.05 -0.98
N LEU A 3 1.16 -14.43 -2.26
CA LEU A 3 0.01 -14.28 -3.17
C LEU A 3 -1.22 -15.14 -2.80
N TYR A 4 -1.12 -15.99 -1.78
CA TYR A 4 -2.20 -16.85 -1.30
C TYR A 4 -3.01 -16.23 -0.15
N ASP A 5 -2.54 -15.16 0.48
CA ASP A 5 -3.18 -14.58 1.68
C ASP A 5 -4.29 -13.58 1.35
N ALA A 6 -4.13 -12.84 0.25
CA ALA A 6 -5.01 -11.75 -0.18
C ALA A 6 -4.99 -11.61 -1.71
N ILE A 7 -6.02 -10.97 -2.27
CA ILE A 7 -6.07 -10.66 -3.71
C ILE A 7 -5.79 -9.18 -3.91
N LEU A 8 -4.74 -8.85 -4.66
CA LEU A 8 -4.50 -7.51 -5.20
C LEU A 8 -4.74 -7.54 -6.71
N ILE A 9 -5.83 -6.93 -7.15
CA ILE A 9 -6.19 -6.82 -8.56
C ILE A 9 -5.40 -5.67 -9.17
N LYS A 10 -4.51 -6.03 -10.09
CA LYS A 10 -3.64 -5.11 -10.86
C LYS A 10 -4.17 -4.84 -12.27
N GLU A 11 -3.59 -3.86 -12.95
CA GLU A 11 -3.89 -3.47 -14.34
C GLU A 11 -3.93 -4.67 -15.30
N ASN A 12 -3.00 -5.61 -15.16
CA ASN A 12 -2.95 -6.83 -15.98
C ASN A 12 -4.19 -7.73 -15.77
N HIS A 13 -4.72 -7.81 -14.55
CA HIS A 13 -5.93 -8.58 -14.25
C HIS A 13 -7.18 -7.89 -14.79
N ILE A 14 -7.23 -6.56 -14.66
CA ILE A 14 -8.30 -5.72 -15.21
C ILE A 14 -8.38 -5.91 -16.73
N ALA A 15 -7.24 -5.82 -17.41
CA ALA A 15 -7.15 -6.05 -18.85
C ALA A 15 -7.58 -7.47 -19.24
N ALA A 16 -7.11 -8.49 -18.52
CA ALA A 16 -7.45 -9.89 -18.79
C ALA A 16 -8.95 -10.19 -18.59
N CYS A 17 -9.63 -9.49 -17.68
CA CYS A 17 -11.06 -9.67 -17.43
C CYS A 17 -11.95 -8.74 -18.27
N GLY A 18 -11.37 -7.83 -19.05
CA GLY A 18 -12.10 -6.85 -19.86
C GLY A 18 -12.69 -5.68 -19.07
N GLY A 19 -12.21 -5.41 -17.85
CA GLY A 19 -12.66 -4.28 -17.04
C GLY A 19 -12.51 -4.50 -15.53
N LEU A 20 -12.51 -3.40 -14.76
CA LEU A 20 -12.27 -3.43 -13.32
C LEU A 20 -13.42 -4.10 -12.59
N THR A 21 -14.66 -3.72 -12.91
CA THR A 21 -15.86 -4.33 -12.34
C THR A 21 -15.90 -5.85 -12.58
N ALA A 22 -15.53 -6.30 -13.77
CA ALA A 22 -15.49 -7.72 -14.11
C ALA A 22 -14.39 -8.47 -13.32
N ALA A 23 -13.20 -7.89 -13.22
CA ALA A 23 -12.10 -8.45 -12.42
C ALA A 23 -12.48 -8.55 -10.93
N TYR A 24 -13.05 -7.49 -10.35
CA TYR A 24 -13.49 -7.48 -8.97
C TYR A 24 -14.60 -8.49 -8.69
N ALA A 25 -15.61 -8.58 -9.57
CA ALA A 25 -16.67 -9.58 -9.45
C ALA A 25 -16.11 -11.01 -9.49
N ALA A 26 -15.06 -11.26 -10.30
CA ALA A 26 -14.39 -12.54 -10.32
C ALA A 26 -13.65 -12.86 -9.02
N ALA A 27 -12.90 -11.89 -8.47
CA ALA A 27 -12.20 -12.03 -7.20
C ALA A 27 -13.17 -12.23 -6.03
N LYS A 28 -14.31 -11.53 -6.02
CA LYS A 28 -15.31 -11.59 -4.95
C LYS A 28 -15.88 -13.00 -4.72
N ARG A 29 -15.92 -13.84 -5.77
CA ARG A 29 -16.31 -15.27 -5.67
C ARG A 29 -15.33 -16.10 -4.82
N LEU A 30 -14.14 -15.59 -4.55
CA LEU A 30 -13.10 -16.24 -3.77
C LEU A 30 -12.89 -15.58 -2.39
N SER A 31 -13.75 -14.63 -2.01
CA SER A 31 -13.60 -13.84 -0.79
C SER A 31 -13.48 -14.69 0.48
N ASP A 32 -14.20 -15.80 0.59
CA ASP A 32 -14.12 -16.71 1.75
C ASP A 32 -12.75 -17.41 1.91
N LYS A 33 -11.88 -17.34 0.91
CA LYS A 33 -10.56 -18.00 0.90
C LYS A 33 -9.40 -17.05 1.17
N VAL A 34 -9.66 -15.75 1.24
CA VAL A 34 -8.63 -14.71 1.32
C VAL A 34 -8.97 -13.68 2.38
N SER A 35 -7.96 -13.04 2.95
CA SER A 35 -8.15 -12.10 4.05
C SER A 35 -8.82 -10.81 3.61
N PHE A 36 -8.46 -10.31 2.42
CA PHE A 36 -9.05 -9.12 1.82
C PHE A 36 -8.84 -9.12 0.29
N ILE A 37 -9.59 -8.25 -0.38
CA ILE A 37 -9.45 -7.95 -1.80
C ILE A 37 -9.17 -6.46 -1.93
N GLN A 38 -8.09 -6.11 -2.61
CA GLN A 38 -7.71 -4.74 -2.93
C GLN A 38 -7.64 -4.58 -4.44
N VAL A 39 -7.99 -3.40 -4.93
CA VAL A 39 -7.94 -3.07 -6.37
C VAL A 39 -7.02 -1.88 -6.59
N GLU A 40 -6.08 -2.04 -7.51
CA GLU A 40 -5.19 -0.98 -7.98
C GLU A 40 -5.90 -0.14 -9.05
N VAL A 41 -5.79 1.18 -8.93
CA VAL A 41 -6.34 2.17 -9.86
C VAL A 41 -5.31 3.24 -10.16
N GLU A 42 -5.31 3.70 -11.41
CA GLU A 42 -4.39 4.73 -11.92
C GLU A 42 -5.11 6.07 -12.16
N THR A 43 -6.46 6.06 -12.18
CA THR A 43 -7.27 7.24 -12.49
C THR A 43 -8.46 7.41 -11.53
N LEU A 44 -8.94 8.65 -11.38
CA LEU A 44 -10.15 8.96 -10.60
C LEU A 44 -11.41 8.28 -11.17
N THR A 45 -11.45 8.08 -12.49
CA THR A 45 -12.55 7.35 -13.14
C THR A 45 -12.57 5.88 -12.71
N GLN A 46 -11.41 5.21 -12.67
CA GLN A 46 -11.31 3.85 -12.15
C GLN A 46 -11.61 3.79 -10.65
N LEU A 47 -11.21 4.79 -9.87
CA LEU A 47 -11.59 4.89 -8.46
C LEU A 47 -13.11 4.97 -8.30
N GLN A 48 -13.77 5.82 -9.10
CA GLN A 48 -15.24 5.92 -9.10
C GLN A 48 -15.89 4.58 -9.45
N GLU A 49 -15.40 3.89 -10.50
CA GLU A 49 -15.87 2.55 -10.86
C GLU A 49 -15.68 1.55 -9.71
N ALA A 50 -14.53 1.54 -9.05
CA ALA A 50 -14.24 0.66 -7.92
C ALA A 50 -15.19 0.92 -6.74
N ILE A 51 -15.46 2.19 -6.43
CA ILE A 51 -16.40 2.57 -5.37
C ILE A 51 -17.81 2.10 -5.72
N ASP A 52 -18.27 2.32 -6.96
CA ASP A 52 -19.60 1.91 -7.41
C ASP A 52 -19.75 0.38 -7.45
N ALA A 53 -18.68 -0.35 -7.75
CA ALA A 53 -18.61 -1.81 -7.66
C ALA A 53 -18.58 -2.34 -6.21
N GLY A 54 -18.41 -1.47 -5.21
CA GLY A 54 -18.36 -1.84 -3.80
C GLY A 54 -17.02 -2.45 -3.40
N VAL A 55 -15.91 -1.95 -3.93
CA VAL A 55 -14.56 -2.30 -3.49
C VAL A 55 -14.27 -1.64 -2.14
N ASN A 56 -13.85 -2.43 -1.15
CA ASN A 56 -13.57 -1.92 0.20
C ASN A 56 -12.15 -1.36 0.38
N MET A 57 -11.17 -1.81 -0.43
CA MET A 57 -9.78 -1.36 -0.36
C MET A 57 -9.28 -1.01 -1.77
N VAL A 58 -8.80 0.21 -1.94
CA VAL A 58 -8.28 0.71 -3.21
C VAL A 58 -6.85 1.19 -3.03
N LEU A 59 -5.99 0.84 -3.98
CA LEU A 59 -4.60 1.27 -4.07
C LEU A 59 -4.47 2.28 -5.21
N LEU A 60 -4.08 3.50 -4.88
CA LEU A 60 -3.83 4.60 -5.82
C LEU A 60 -2.39 4.48 -6.32
N ASP A 61 -2.21 4.02 -7.57
CA ASP A 61 -0.88 3.84 -8.14
C ASP A 61 -0.39 5.12 -8.86
N ASN A 62 0.76 5.63 -8.41
CA ASN A 62 1.47 6.76 -9.02
C ASN A 62 0.63 8.03 -9.27
N MET A 63 -0.45 8.24 -8.49
CA MET A 63 -1.24 9.47 -8.55
C MET A 63 -0.48 10.67 -7.97
N SER A 64 -0.67 11.83 -8.58
CA SER A 64 -0.15 13.09 -8.02
C SER A 64 -0.80 13.42 -6.67
N LEU A 65 -0.19 14.33 -5.91
CA LEU A 65 -0.74 14.76 -4.63
C LEU A 65 -2.14 15.37 -4.76
N GLU A 66 -2.38 16.15 -5.81
CA GLU A 66 -3.68 16.76 -6.07
C GLU A 66 -4.73 15.71 -6.42
N GLN A 67 -4.40 14.76 -7.31
CA GLN A 67 -5.28 13.62 -7.59
C GLN A 67 -5.57 12.78 -6.34
N THR A 68 -4.60 12.63 -5.44
CA THR A 68 -4.78 11.87 -4.19
C THR A 68 -5.76 12.58 -3.26
N LYS A 69 -5.70 13.91 -3.13
CA LYS A 69 -6.69 14.69 -2.35
C LYS A 69 -8.10 14.60 -2.96
N GLU A 70 -8.18 14.67 -4.29
CA GLU A 70 -9.44 14.46 -5.02
C GLU A 70 -9.97 13.05 -4.78
N ALA A 71 -9.10 12.03 -4.80
CA ALA A 71 -9.46 10.65 -4.53
C ALA A 71 -10.01 10.45 -3.12
N VAL A 72 -9.40 11.06 -2.10
CA VAL A 72 -9.90 11.03 -0.70
C VAL A 72 -11.28 11.67 -0.62
N THR A 73 -11.46 12.83 -1.27
CA THR A 73 -12.76 13.52 -1.32
C THR A 73 -13.82 12.66 -2.03
N LEU A 74 -13.45 12.01 -3.14
CA LEU A 74 -14.32 11.16 -3.94
C LEU A 74 -14.73 9.90 -3.17
N ALA A 75 -13.79 9.26 -2.49
CA ALA A 75 -14.04 8.07 -1.69
C ALA A 75 -15.02 8.37 -0.54
N ALA A 76 -14.87 9.53 0.12
CA ALA A 76 -15.74 9.99 1.20
C ALA A 76 -15.96 8.90 2.28
N GLY A 77 -14.93 8.12 2.59
CA GLY A 77 -14.97 7.02 3.57
C GLY A 77 -15.69 5.75 3.11
N ARG A 78 -16.09 5.64 1.84
CA ARG A 78 -16.76 4.43 1.29
C ARG A 78 -15.81 3.26 1.07
N CYS A 79 -14.52 3.54 0.90
CA CYS A 79 -13.46 2.55 0.80
C CYS A 79 -12.20 3.08 1.49
N SER A 80 -11.31 2.16 1.90
CA SER A 80 -9.99 2.53 2.37
C SER A 80 -9.06 2.82 1.20
N LEU A 81 -8.27 3.89 1.31
CA LEU A 81 -7.33 4.33 0.30
C LEU A 81 -5.88 4.09 0.76
N GLU A 82 -5.11 3.48 -0.14
CA GLU A 82 -3.68 3.28 0.01
C GLU A 82 -2.93 3.98 -1.12
N VAL A 83 -1.93 4.81 -0.80
CA VAL A 83 -1.03 5.38 -1.83
C VAL A 83 0.13 4.43 -2.08
N SER A 84 0.48 4.23 -3.35
CA SER A 84 1.63 3.45 -3.79
C SER A 84 2.37 4.12 -4.94
N GLY A 85 3.64 3.78 -5.08
CA GLY A 85 4.51 4.29 -6.15
C GLY A 85 5.21 5.60 -5.78
N GLY A 86 6.52 5.67 -6.06
CA GLY A 86 7.30 6.92 -5.93
C GLY A 86 7.40 7.54 -4.51
N VAL A 87 6.95 6.88 -3.45
CA VAL A 87 7.00 7.43 -2.09
C VAL A 87 8.44 7.43 -1.55
N SER A 88 8.88 8.59 -1.06
CA SER A 88 10.18 8.82 -0.44
C SER A 88 10.01 9.43 0.95
N LEU A 89 11.12 9.57 1.70
CA LEU A 89 11.11 10.25 3.00
C LEU A 89 10.63 11.70 2.90
N ASP A 90 10.88 12.35 1.76
CA ASP A 90 10.48 13.75 1.53
C ASP A 90 8.99 13.88 1.19
N THR A 91 8.41 12.88 0.51
CA THR A 91 7.02 12.93 0.03
C THR A 91 6.02 12.26 0.98
N ILE A 92 6.46 11.34 1.84
CA ILE A 92 5.58 10.53 2.70
C ILE A 92 4.67 11.38 3.61
N ARG A 93 5.18 12.50 4.14
CA ARG A 93 4.38 13.42 4.97
C ARG A 93 3.24 14.03 4.16
N GLN A 94 3.55 14.53 2.96
CA GLN A 94 2.55 15.16 2.09
C GLN A 94 1.48 14.15 1.69
N CYS A 95 1.88 12.90 1.36
CA CYS A 95 0.94 11.81 1.11
C CYS A 95 0.02 11.57 2.32
N ALA A 96 0.57 11.49 3.54
CA ALA A 96 -0.23 11.27 4.75
C ALA A 96 -1.21 12.42 5.03
N GLU A 97 -0.79 13.66 4.78
CA GLU A 97 -1.62 14.86 4.96
C GLU A 97 -2.81 14.93 3.98
N THR A 98 -2.82 14.12 2.91
CA THR A 98 -4.00 14.01 2.03
C THR A 98 -5.21 13.35 2.70
N GLY A 99 -4.99 12.57 3.77
CA GLY A 99 -6.05 11.81 4.46
C GLY A 99 -6.24 10.37 3.97
N VAL A 100 -5.28 9.81 3.23
CA VAL A 100 -5.25 8.38 2.92
C VAL A 100 -5.04 7.55 4.18
N ASP A 101 -5.55 6.31 4.21
CA ASP A 101 -5.44 5.45 5.39
C ASP A 101 -4.08 4.76 5.48
N ARG A 102 -3.48 4.45 4.33
CA ARG A 102 -2.27 3.63 4.22
C ARG A 102 -1.31 4.20 3.15
N ILE A 103 -0.03 3.95 3.35
CA ILE A 103 1.03 4.31 2.40
C ILE A 103 1.97 3.11 2.27
N SER A 104 2.13 2.59 1.06
CA SER A 104 3.08 1.54 0.75
C SER A 104 4.41 2.12 0.27
N VAL A 105 5.50 1.78 0.98
CA VAL A 105 6.85 2.31 0.68
C VAL A 105 7.79 1.16 0.33
N GLY A 106 7.93 0.88 -0.97
CA GLY A 106 8.81 -0.18 -1.45
C GLY A 106 10.29 0.03 -1.11
N ALA A 107 10.74 1.29 -0.96
CA ALA A 107 12.12 1.63 -0.59
C ALA A 107 12.55 1.02 0.76
N LEU A 108 11.61 0.74 1.67
CA LEU A 108 11.90 0.14 2.98
C LEU A 108 12.50 -1.26 2.90
N ILE A 109 12.35 -1.95 1.76
CA ILE A 109 12.85 -3.31 1.57
C ILE A 109 13.79 -3.45 0.36
N LYS A 110 13.61 -2.63 -0.67
CA LYS A 110 14.39 -2.76 -1.92
C LYS A 110 15.67 -1.90 -1.94
N ASP A 111 15.67 -0.77 -1.23
CA ASP A 111 16.74 0.24 -1.25
C ASP A 111 17.28 0.51 0.15
N ILE A 112 17.68 -0.54 0.88
CA ILE A 112 18.14 -0.41 2.27
C ILE A 112 19.67 -0.28 2.38
N THR A 113 20.10 0.58 3.30
CA THR A 113 21.48 0.60 3.79
C THR A 113 21.53 -0.17 5.10
N ALA A 114 22.29 -1.28 5.12
CA ALA A 114 22.51 -2.02 6.35
C ALA A 114 23.25 -1.13 7.37
N ILE A 115 22.83 -1.19 8.64
CA ILE A 115 23.53 -0.50 9.72
C ILE A 115 24.85 -1.24 9.97
N ASP A 116 25.95 -0.49 9.95
CA ASP A 116 27.27 -1.05 10.21
C ASP A 116 27.44 -1.34 11.70
N PHE A 117 27.47 -2.64 12.02
CA PHE A 117 27.71 -3.13 13.37
C PHE A 117 29.01 -3.94 13.38
N SER A 118 29.83 -3.70 14.41
CA SER A 118 31.02 -4.50 14.68
C SER A 118 31.01 -5.03 16.11
N MET A 119 31.54 -6.24 16.29
CA MET A 119 31.70 -6.84 17.61
C MET A 119 33.13 -6.58 18.11
N ARG A 120 33.25 -5.96 19.29
CA ARG A 120 34.53 -5.78 19.98
C ARG A 120 34.61 -6.74 21.15
N PHE A 121 35.65 -7.55 21.20
CA PHE A 121 35.91 -8.40 22.36
C PHE A 121 36.41 -7.55 23.53
N SER A 122 35.90 -7.83 24.73
CA SER A 122 36.34 -7.22 25.99
C SER A 122 36.51 -8.34 27.01
N GLU A 123 37.63 -8.32 27.74
CA GLU A 123 37.86 -9.25 28.85
C GLU A 123 36.95 -8.97 30.06
N ARG A 124 36.39 -7.75 30.14
CA ARG A 124 35.47 -7.35 31.21
C ARG A 124 34.02 -7.32 30.71
N PRO A 125 33.06 -7.87 31.47
CA PRO A 125 31.64 -7.75 31.17
C PRO A 125 31.22 -6.28 31.09
N VAL A 126 30.31 -5.94 30.17
CA VAL A 126 29.84 -4.57 29.91
C VAL A 126 29.15 -3.98 31.14
N GLU A 127 28.57 -4.84 31.98
CA GLU A 127 27.91 -4.53 33.24
C GLU A 127 28.89 -3.92 34.26
N ALA A 128 30.17 -4.30 34.21
CA ALA A 128 31.20 -3.79 35.12
C ALA A 128 31.65 -2.34 34.78
N LEU A 129 31.28 -1.81 33.60
CA LEU A 129 31.65 -0.47 33.14
C LEU A 129 30.61 0.61 33.50
N ARG A 130 29.40 0.23 33.91
CA ARG A 130 28.30 1.18 34.25
C ARG A 130 28.33 1.68 35.69
N ALA A 131 29.28 1.22 36.51
CA ALA A 131 29.48 1.69 37.88
C ALA A 131 30.53 2.82 37.91
N LYS A 132 30.15 4.02 37.45
CA LYS A 132 30.83 5.29 37.74
C LYS A 132 29.84 6.44 37.68
#